data_AF-A0A5N4DZ96-F1
#
_entry.id   AF-A0A5N4DZ96-F1
#
_cell.length_a   1.000
_cell.length_b   1.000
_cell.length_c   1.000
_cell.angle_alpha   90.00
_cell.angle_beta   90.00
_cell.angle_gamma   90.00
#
_symmetry.space_group_name_H-M   'P 1'
#
loop_
_entity.id
_entity.type
_entity.pdbx_description
1 polymer ?
#
loop_
_entity_poly.entity_id
_entity_poly.type
_entity_poly.pdbx_seq_one_letter_code
_entity_poly.pdbx_strand_id
1 'polypeptide(L)' 'MPGMAGMPGLNEILSNPEVLAAIQDPEVMVAFQDVAQNPANMSKYQSNPKVLNLISKLSAKFGGQA' A
#
# COMPACT_ATOMS: atom_id res chain seq x y z
N MET A 1 17.89 -6.65 -7.91
CA MET A 1 16.73 -6.43 -8.82
C MET A 1 16.47 -4.93 -8.90
N PRO A 2 16.80 -4.26 -10.02
CA PRO A 2 16.76 -2.80 -10.14
C PRO A 2 15.41 -2.28 -10.65
N GLY A 3 14.30 -2.73 -10.06
CA GLY A 3 12.95 -2.44 -10.56
C GLY A 3 12.03 -1.68 -9.59
N MET A 4 12.40 -1.54 -8.31
CA MET A 4 11.54 -0.91 -7.29
C MET A 4 12.05 0.46 -6.81
N ALA A 5 13.24 0.88 -7.25
CA ALA A 5 13.94 2.08 -6.77
C ALA A 5 13.50 3.40 -7.46
N GLY A 6 12.54 3.34 -8.38
CA GLY A 6 12.19 4.48 -9.24
C GLY A 6 11.03 5.36 -8.75
N MET A 7 10.33 4.99 -7.68
CA MET A 7 9.16 5.74 -7.20
C MET A 7 9.56 6.58 -5.96
N PRO A 8 9.67 7.92 -6.07
CA PRO A 8 9.92 8.78 -4.92
C PRO A 8 8.88 8.51 -3.83
N GLY A 9 9.31 8.30 -2.58
CA GLY A 9 8.44 7.99 -1.44
C GLY A 9 8.21 6.50 -1.16
N LEU A 10 8.37 5.61 -2.16
CA LEU A 10 8.17 4.18 -1.95
C LEU A 10 9.29 3.56 -1.08
N ASN A 11 10.53 4.04 -1.21
CA ASN A 11 11.63 3.64 -0.34
C ASN A 11 11.41 4.06 1.14
N GLU A 12 10.81 5.22 1.39
CA GLU A 12 10.52 5.71 2.75
C GLU A 12 9.36 4.93 3.38
N ILE A 13 8.39 4.56 2.56
CA ILE A 13 7.27 3.70 2.94
C ILE A 13 7.76 2.30 3.28
N LEU A 14 8.62 1.73 2.44
CA LEU A 14 9.27 0.44 2.71
C LEU A 14 10.27 0.50 3.88
N SER A 15 10.67 1.69 4.32
CA SER A 15 11.48 1.87 5.54
C SER A 15 10.63 1.90 6.80
N ASN A 16 9.30 2.01 6.67
CA ASN A 16 8.40 1.99 7.81
C ASN A 16 8.08 0.53 8.21
N PRO A 17 8.41 0.11 9.45
CA PRO A 17 8.21 -1.27 9.89
C PRO A 17 6.74 -1.71 9.87
N GLU A 18 5.80 -0.78 10.07
CA GLU A 18 4.37 -1.09 10.02
C GLU A 18 3.89 -1.31 8.58
N VAL A 19 4.45 -0.58 7.62
CA VAL A 19 4.14 -0.79 6.20
C VAL A 19 4.82 -2.06 5.69
N LEU A 20 6.05 -2.34 6.12
CA LEU A 20 6.70 -3.62 5.84
C LEU A 20 5.89 -4.80 6.39
N ALA A 21 5.37 -4.68 7.62
CA ALA A 21 4.53 -5.71 8.22
C ALA A 21 3.21 -5.87 7.43
N ALA A 22 2.60 -4.75 7.01
CA ALA A 22 1.39 -4.78 6.20
C ALA A 22 1.65 -5.38 4.80
N ILE A 23 2.76 -5.07 4.13
CA ILE A 23 3.11 -5.66 2.82
C ILE A 23 3.43 -7.15 2.95
N GLN A 24 3.93 -7.61 4.09
CA GLN A 24 4.12 -9.03 4.36
C GLN A 24 2.81 -9.76 4.69
N ASP A 25 1.73 -9.02 4.98
CA ASP A 25 0.43 -9.62 5.23
C ASP A 25 -0.17 -10.13 3.91
N PRO A 26 -0.51 -11.43 3.81
CA PRO A 26 -1.06 -12.00 2.59
C PRO A 26 -2.38 -11.35 2.17
N GLU A 27 -3.22 -10.90 3.12
CA GLU A 27 -4.48 -10.22 2.79
C GLU A 27 -4.22 -8.87 2.11
N VAL A 28 -3.19 -8.17 2.56
CA VAL A 28 -2.83 -6.85 2.07
C VAL A 28 -2.11 -6.94 0.72
N MET A 29 -1.25 -7.95 0.51
CA MET A 29 -0.67 -8.21 -0.82
C MET A 29 -1.75 -8.49 -1.86
N VAL A 30 -2.71 -9.35 -1.51
CA VAL A 30 -3.83 -9.69 -2.40
C VAL A 30 -4.65 -8.43 -2.70
N ALA A 31 -5.02 -7.67 -1.66
CA ALA A 31 -5.76 -6.42 -1.84
C ALA A 31 -5.00 -5.40 -2.69
N PHE A 32 -3.70 -5.24 -2.46
CA PHE A 32 -2.86 -4.32 -3.22
C PHE A 32 -2.79 -4.72 -4.70
N GLN A 33 -2.58 -6.01 -5.00
CA GLN A 33 -2.62 -6.50 -6.38
C GLN A 33 -3.99 -6.31 -7.03
N ASP A 34 -5.06 -6.63 -6.29
CA ASP A 34 -6.43 -6.58 -6.81
C ASP A 34 -6.87 -5.15 -7.11
N VAL A 35 -6.48 -4.19 -6.26
CA VAL A 35 -6.68 -2.75 -6.48
C VAL A 35 -5.78 -2.21 -7.60
N ALA A 36 -4.54 -2.67 -7.70
CA ALA A 36 -3.62 -2.28 -8.77
C ALA A 36 -4.09 -2.76 -10.14
N GLN A 37 -4.70 -3.95 -10.22
CA GLN A 37 -5.34 -4.47 -11.44
C GLN A 37 -6.66 -3.75 -11.74
N ASN A 38 -7.44 -3.44 -10.71
CA ASN A 38 -8.70 -2.72 -10.85
C ASN A 38 -9.00 -1.87 -9.59
N PRO A 39 -8.91 -0.53 -9.67
CA PRO A 39 -9.17 0.35 -8.54
C PRO A 39 -10.54 0.16 -7.89
N ALA A 40 -11.55 -0.31 -8.64
CA ALA A 40 -12.89 -0.58 -8.11
C ALA A 40 -12.92 -1.73 -7.09
N ASN A 41 -11.92 -2.62 -7.10
CA ASN A 41 -11.81 -3.71 -6.13
C ASN A 41 -11.49 -3.20 -4.72
N MET A 42 -11.04 -1.95 -4.55
CA MET A 42 -10.82 -1.36 -3.21
C MET A 42 -12.08 -1.47 -2.35
N SER A 43 -13.26 -1.30 -2.95
CA SER A 43 -14.56 -1.44 -2.28
C SER A 43 -14.75 -2.79 -1.58
N LYS A 44 -14.13 -3.87 -2.09
CA LYS A 44 -14.18 -5.20 -1.46
C LYS A 44 -13.38 -5.25 -0.16
N TYR A 45 -12.34 -4.43 -0.04
CA TYR A 45 -11.42 -4.40 1.10
C TYR A 45 -11.72 -3.25 2.07
N GLN A 46 -12.76 -2.46 1.83
CA GLN A 46 -13.21 -1.42 2.77
C GLN A 46 -13.58 -1.99 4.13
N SER A 47 -14.02 -3.25 4.21
CA SER A 47 -14.31 -3.92 5.48
C SER A 47 -13.06 -4.50 6.15
N ASN A 48 -11.91 -4.51 5.48
CA ASN A 48 -10.66 -5.02 6.02
C ASN A 48 -9.86 -3.85 6.66
N PRO A 49 -9.77 -3.78 8.00
CA PRO A 49 -9.09 -2.69 8.68
C PRO A 49 -7.59 -2.65 8.38
N LYS A 50 -6.96 -3.78 8.02
CA LYS A 50 -5.53 -3.82 7.66
C LYS A 50 -5.27 -3.11 6.34
N VAL A 51 -6.12 -3.38 5.34
CA VAL A 51 -6.01 -2.76 4.01
C VAL A 51 -6.32 -1.27 4.09
N LEU A 52 -7.37 -0.89 4.84
CA LEU A 52 -7.66 0.52 5.11
C LEU A 52 -6.48 1.23 5.76
N ASN A 53 -5.89 0.64 6.80
CA ASN A 53 -4.76 1.23 7.49
C ASN A 53 -3.55 1.40 6.56
N LEU A 54 -3.27 0.43 5.69
CA LEU A 54 -2.22 0.57 4.68
C LEU A 54 -2.54 1.71 3.70
N ILE A 55 -3.74 1.73 3.12
CA ILE A 55 -4.14 2.76 2.14
C ILE A 55 -4.08 4.16 2.76
N SER A 56 -4.55 4.33 4.00
CA SER A 56 -4.45 5.60 4.72
C SER A 56 -3.00 6.03 4.93
N LYS A 57 -2.10 5.10 5.29
CA LYS A 57 -0.66 5.38 5.47
C LYS A 57 0.03 5.69 4.14
N LEU A 58 -0.29 4.97 3.08
CA LEU A 58 0.21 5.23 1.73
C LEU A 58 -0.30 6.57 1.20
N SER A 59 -1.59 6.86 1.36
CA SER A 59 -2.21 8.13 0.96
C SER A 59 -1.63 9.30 1.74
N ALA A 60 -1.37 9.17 3.05
CA ALA A 60 -0.71 10.22 3.83
C ALA A 60 0.74 10.50 3.35
N LYS A 61 1.45 9.49 2.84
CA LYS A 61 2.85 9.61 2.38
C LYS A 61 2.99 9.98 0.90
N PHE A 62 2.06 9.56 0.04
CA PHE A 62 2.06 9.86 -1.41
C PHE A 62 1.12 11.01 -1.79
N GLY A 63 0.04 11.25 -1.03
CA GLY A 63 -0.88 12.36 -1.21
C GLY A 63 -0.50 13.61 -0.41
N GLY A 64 0.53 13.52 0.43
CA GLY A 64 1.15 14.62 1.17
C GLY A 64 2.33 15.24 0.43
N GLN A 65 2.17 15.53 -0.87
CA GLN A 65 3.00 16.50 -1.59
C GLN A 65 2.06 17.57 -2.14
N ALA A 66 1.84 18.60 -1.32
CA ALA A 66 1.56 19.95 -1.78
C ALA A 66 2.85 20.76 -1.63
#